data_AF-A0A8K0KJ19-F1
#
_entry.id   AF-A0A8K0KJ19-F1
#
_cell.length_a   1.000
_cell.length_b   1.000
_cell.length_c   1.000
_cell.angle_alpha   90.00
_cell.angle_beta   90.00
_cell.angle_gamma   90.00
#
_symmetry.space_group_name_H-M   'P 1'
#
loop_
_entity.id
_entity.type
_entity.pdbx_description
1 polymer ?
#
loop_
_entity_poly.entity_id
_entity_poly.type
_entity_poly.pdbx_seq_one_letter_code
_entity_poly.pdbx_strand_id
1 'polypeptide(L)'
;MGCILYTQRKSSEAASTSKVAEEKPLKPARRGKGKGKTEQATADVDVLFSKSANIKDLQEMLKKPAKTPEEKYRVLEARDKLMRMERGKQLKQGVGGRLHGTCPDMCPEKERYLRESQHQVHPYELKLTKEYSMNHTAAIKQYSRSSADQEEPLPHELRPSKVLVMAMNYMVLNIMDRSERKEENLRDWYFYVWDRTRAIRKDITQQQLCDMDSALLVEQCARFHIHCAEQLVGEDLSVFDEKINNENLTKCLQTLKHLYHDLAMKGEYCPNEAEFRGYIILMNLGDGNFMWEVQELRQEIQQSTPVRFAVQVYFALSSGNYVRFFNLVKSASYLNACLMHRYFNQVRTKALAAIARSYSFQSKVAQFPVSNLVNILNFESLEQGEMFCEHYGLELDPTRKFICLGRNALPPTNSVFPPTRAVNVIESKRKCTIGEVSFDICKN
;
A
#
# COMPACT_ATOMS: atom_id res chain seq x y z
N MET A 1 -31.37 1.84 -10.33
CA MET A 1 -30.58 1.00 -11.26
C MET A 1 -29.38 0.49 -10.49
N GLY A 2 -29.34 -0.81 -10.23
CA GLY A 2 -28.57 -1.42 -9.15
C GLY A 2 -27.09 -1.65 -9.48
N CYS A 3 -26.21 -1.24 -8.56
CA CYS A 3 -24.82 -1.66 -8.52
C CYS A 3 -24.74 -3.12 -8.06
N ILE A 4 -24.05 -3.93 -8.85
CA ILE A 4 -23.84 -5.35 -8.62
C ILE A 4 -22.75 -5.52 -7.56
N LEU A 5 -23.10 -6.12 -6.42
CA LEU A 5 -22.17 -6.65 -5.45
C LEU A 5 -21.45 -7.85 -6.06
N TYR A 6 -20.11 -7.83 -6.18
CA TYR A 6 -19.35 -9.05 -6.47
C TYR A 6 -18.30 -9.36 -5.39
N THR A 7 -18.52 -10.54 -4.82
CA THR A 7 -17.68 -11.31 -3.91
C THR A 7 -16.34 -11.69 -4.54
N GLN A 8 -15.26 -11.52 -3.78
CA GLN A 8 -13.92 -12.02 -4.11
C GLN A 8 -13.92 -13.54 -4.32
N ARG A 9 -13.65 -13.99 -5.55
CA ARG A 9 -13.25 -15.38 -5.82
C ARG A 9 -11.77 -15.53 -5.47
N LYS A 10 -11.47 -16.40 -4.48
CA LYS A 10 -10.12 -16.91 -4.23
C LYS A 10 -9.75 -17.89 -5.36
N SER A 11 -8.69 -17.60 -6.09
CA SER A 11 -7.96 -18.59 -6.89
C SER A 11 -7.01 -19.37 -5.96
N SER A 12 -7.23 -20.67 -5.84
CA SER A 12 -6.37 -21.60 -5.10
C SER A 12 -5.32 -22.19 -6.02
N GLU A 13 -4.04 -21.94 -5.73
CA GLU A 13 -2.92 -22.75 -6.24
C GLU A 13 -2.71 -23.96 -5.32
N ALA A 14 -2.51 -25.11 -5.95
CA ALA A 14 -2.32 -26.40 -5.32
C ALA A 14 -0.88 -26.56 -4.83
N ALA A 15 -0.72 -26.93 -3.56
CA ALA A 15 0.51 -27.55 -3.05
C ALA A 15 0.13 -28.77 -2.20
N SER A 16 0.63 -29.91 -2.64
CA SER A 16 0.48 -31.24 -2.07
C SER A 16 1.33 -31.41 -0.81
N THR A 17 0.73 -31.84 0.30
CA THR A 17 1.42 -32.60 1.36
C THR A 17 0.44 -33.48 2.14
N SER A 18 1.03 -34.53 2.71
CA SER A 18 0.52 -35.82 3.16
C SER A 18 -0.48 -35.83 4.33
N LYS A 19 -1.35 -36.85 4.28
CA LYS A 19 -2.33 -37.28 5.29
C LYS A 19 -1.67 -37.75 6.60
N VAL A 20 -2.24 -37.36 7.74
CA VAL A 20 -2.39 -38.22 8.93
C VAL A 20 -3.79 -37.96 9.50
N ALA A 21 -4.51 -39.04 9.78
CA ALA A 21 -5.89 -39.07 10.24
C ALA A 21 -5.96 -39.09 11.77
N GLU A 22 -6.95 -38.41 12.35
CA GLU A 22 -7.37 -38.66 13.74
C GLU A 22 -8.90 -38.56 13.87
N GLU A 23 -9.43 -39.47 14.68
CA GLU A 23 -10.80 -39.97 14.70
C GLU A 23 -11.78 -39.09 15.49
N LYS A 24 -13.06 -39.16 15.09
CA LYS A 24 -14.22 -38.61 15.82
C LYS A 24 -14.77 -39.63 16.83
N PRO A 25 -15.20 -39.22 18.03
CA PRO A 25 -16.15 -40.01 18.81
C PRO A 25 -17.61 -39.56 18.58
N LEU A 26 -18.50 -40.53 18.80
CA LEU A 26 -19.89 -40.59 18.43
C LEU A 26 -20.84 -39.73 19.29
N LYS A 27 -21.97 -39.35 18.67
CA LYS A 27 -23.21 -38.94 19.36
C LYS A 27 -23.99 -40.17 19.84
N PRO A 28 -24.79 -40.07 20.91
CA PRO A 28 -26.02 -40.85 21.04
C PRO A 28 -27.28 -39.98 20.90
N ALA A 29 -28.34 -40.63 20.41
CA ALA A 29 -29.62 -40.04 20.04
C ALA A 29 -30.68 -40.15 21.16
N ARG A 30 -31.49 -39.08 21.25
CA ARG A 30 -32.93 -38.96 21.58
C ARG A 30 -33.57 -39.81 22.70
N ARG A 31 -34.31 -39.11 23.58
CA ARG A 31 -35.72 -39.39 23.90
C ARG A 31 -36.42 -38.11 24.39
N GLY A 32 -37.62 -37.85 23.86
CA GLY A 32 -38.37 -36.61 24.10
C GLY A 32 -39.45 -36.72 25.17
N LYS A 33 -40.08 -35.58 25.48
CA LYS A 33 -41.51 -35.39 25.78
C LYS A 33 -41.78 -33.89 25.96
N GLY A 34 -42.86 -33.40 25.34
CA GLY A 34 -43.23 -31.98 25.36
C GLY A 34 -43.99 -31.55 26.60
N LYS A 35 -44.02 -30.22 26.83
CA LYS A 35 -45.12 -29.38 27.35
C LYS A 35 -44.58 -27.95 27.58
N GLY A 36 -45.41 -26.94 27.30
CA GLY A 36 -45.26 -25.60 27.89
C GLY A 36 -44.94 -24.45 26.94
N LYS A 37 -45.94 -23.96 26.22
CA LYS A 37 -45.95 -22.59 25.65
C LYS A 37 -46.09 -21.58 26.80
N THR A 38 -45.01 -21.27 27.54
CA THR A 38 -45.02 -20.17 28.52
C THR A 38 -43.66 -19.56 28.87
N GLU A 39 -42.54 -20.05 28.34
CA GLU A 39 -41.18 -19.53 28.67
C GLU A 39 -40.63 -18.50 27.65
N GLN A 40 -41.30 -18.31 26.52
CA GLN A 40 -40.81 -17.43 25.46
C GLN A 40 -41.11 -15.94 25.73
N ALA A 41 -42.16 -15.65 26.50
CA ALA A 41 -42.51 -14.28 26.88
C ALA A 41 -41.63 -13.72 28.01
N THR A 42 -41.16 -14.57 28.94
CA THR A 42 -40.31 -14.13 30.06
C THR A 42 -38.87 -13.89 29.63
N ALA A 43 -38.32 -14.70 28.71
CA ALA A 43 -36.99 -14.48 28.14
C ALA A 43 -36.91 -13.20 27.27
N ASP A 44 -37.94 -12.90 26.49
CA ASP A 44 -37.99 -11.64 25.73
C ASP A 44 -38.13 -10.42 26.65
N VAL A 45 -38.89 -10.55 27.74
CA VAL A 45 -39.06 -9.51 28.75
C VAL A 45 -37.76 -9.26 29.52
N ASP A 46 -37.01 -10.29 29.93
CA ASP A 46 -35.71 -10.14 30.60
C ASP A 46 -34.62 -9.57 29.67
N VAL A 47 -34.63 -9.91 28.38
CA VAL A 47 -33.74 -9.31 27.38
C VAL A 47 -34.11 -7.85 27.11
N LEU A 48 -35.40 -7.52 27.09
CA LEU A 48 -35.89 -6.14 26.95
C LEU A 48 -35.60 -5.30 28.21
N PHE A 49 -35.77 -5.87 29.41
CA PHE A 49 -35.43 -5.22 30.67
C PHE A 49 -33.92 -5.01 30.82
N SER A 50 -33.10 -6.01 30.50
CA SER A 50 -31.63 -5.90 30.46
C SER A 50 -31.14 -4.86 29.45
N LYS A 51 -31.74 -4.81 28.26
CA LYS A 51 -31.48 -3.75 27.27
C LYS A 51 -31.94 -2.37 27.77
N SER A 52 -33.08 -2.29 28.47
CA SER A 52 -33.60 -1.02 28.99
C SER A 52 -32.78 -0.47 30.16
N ALA A 53 -32.28 -1.34 31.05
CA ALA A 53 -31.38 -0.98 32.14
C ALA A 53 -30.04 -0.47 31.58
N ASN A 54 -29.47 -1.19 30.61
CA ASN A 54 -28.25 -0.80 29.92
C ASN A 54 -28.40 0.57 29.19
N ILE A 55 -29.55 0.85 28.57
CA ILE A 55 -29.80 2.17 27.95
C ILE A 55 -29.82 3.29 28.99
N LYS A 56 -30.46 3.08 30.15
CA LYS A 56 -30.49 4.09 31.23
C LYS A 56 -29.09 4.38 31.77
N ASP A 57 -28.28 3.34 31.99
CA ASP A 57 -26.90 3.48 32.47
C ASP A 57 -26.04 4.28 31.48
N LEU A 58 -26.18 4.00 30.17
CA LEU A 58 -25.50 4.74 29.12
C LEU A 58 -25.95 6.22 29.09
N GLN A 59 -27.24 6.49 29.25
CA GLN A 59 -27.78 7.85 29.32
C GLN A 59 -27.31 8.63 30.56
N GLU A 60 -27.19 7.96 31.71
CA GLU A 60 -26.62 8.56 32.91
C GLU A 60 -25.14 8.88 32.74
N MET A 61 -24.39 8.01 32.07
CA MET A 61 -22.97 8.25 31.76
C MET A 61 -22.77 9.53 30.95
N LEU A 62 -23.67 9.82 29.99
CA LEU A 62 -23.62 11.06 29.20
C LEU A 62 -23.80 12.34 30.00
N LYS A 63 -24.42 12.27 31.19
CA LYS A 63 -24.67 13.43 32.05
C LYS A 63 -23.51 13.72 33.01
N LYS A 64 -22.55 12.81 33.14
CA LYS A 64 -21.42 12.97 34.07
C LYS A 64 -20.36 13.89 33.47
N PRO A 65 -19.80 14.84 34.25
CA PRO A 65 -18.67 15.64 33.79
C PRO A 65 -17.45 14.74 33.58
N ALA A 66 -16.78 14.88 32.43
CA ALA A 66 -15.58 14.14 32.09
C ALA A 66 -14.37 15.08 32.00
N LYS A 67 -13.36 14.86 32.86
CA LYS A 67 -12.17 15.70 32.96
C LYS A 67 -10.95 15.01 32.38
N THR A 68 -10.78 13.71 32.63
CA THR A 68 -9.64 12.93 32.13
C THR A 68 -9.89 12.38 30.73
N PRO A 69 -8.84 12.05 29.94
CA PRO A 69 -8.99 11.41 28.64
C PRO A 69 -9.83 10.12 28.70
N GLU A 70 -9.61 9.30 29.73
CA GLU A 70 -10.35 8.05 29.95
C GLU A 70 -11.85 8.31 30.22
N GLU A 71 -12.19 9.29 31.04
CA GLU A 71 -13.58 9.68 31.28
C GLU A 71 -14.26 10.18 30.00
N LYS A 72 -13.55 11.01 29.22
CA LYS A 72 -14.07 11.55 27.95
C LYS A 72 -14.30 10.44 26.93
N TYR A 73 -13.37 9.49 26.83
CA TYR A 73 -13.53 8.30 26.00
C TYR A 73 -14.79 7.51 26.40
N ARG A 74 -14.99 7.24 27.71
CA ARG A 74 -16.18 6.49 28.20
C ARG A 74 -17.50 7.18 27.86
N VAL A 75 -17.57 8.51 27.99
CA VAL A 75 -18.76 9.28 27.60
C VAL A 75 -19.04 9.15 26.10
N LEU A 76 -18.00 9.28 25.26
CA LEU A 76 -18.15 9.14 23.80
C LEU A 76 -18.49 7.70 23.38
N GLU A 77 -17.93 6.71 24.05
CA GLU A 77 -18.25 5.30 23.81
C GLU A 77 -19.70 4.98 24.20
N ALA A 78 -20.20 5.55 25.30
CA ALA A 78 -21.60 5.42 25.69
C ALA A 78 -22.55 6.07 24.66
N ARG A 79 -22.18 7.26 24.16
CA ARG A 79 -22.92 7.96 23.09
C ARG A 79 -23.02 7.08 21.84
N ASP A 80 -21.88 6.55 21.40
CA ASP A 80 -21.78 5.81 20.16
C ASP A 80 -22.57 4.48 20.24
N LYS A 81 -22.55 3.80 21.39
CA LYS A 81 -23.40 2.61 21.65
C LYS A 81 -24.89 2.92 21.50
N LEU A 82 -25.36 4.04 22.07
CA LEU A 82 -26.76 4.46 21.93
C LEU A 82 -27.12 4.78 20.48
N MET A 83 -26.24 5.49 19.76
CA MET A 83 -26.44 5.82 18.35
C MET A 83 -26.50 4.57 17.46
N ARG A 84 -25.65 3.55 17.72
CA ARG A 84 -25.71 2.28 16.98
C ARG A 84 -26.97 1.50 17.24
N MET A 85 -27.46 1.49 18.49
CA MET A 85 -28.75 0.87 18.81
C MET A 85 -29.91 1.53 18.06
N GLU A 86 -29.91 2.86 17.95
CA GLU A 86 -30.91 3.61 17.20
C GLU A 86 -30.80 3.37 15.69
N ARG A 87 -29.60 3.46 15.12
CA ARG A 87 -29.35 3.20 13.70
C ARG A 87 -29.71 1.76 13.31
N GLY A 88 -29.42 0.79 14.17
CA GLY A 88 -29.83 -0.61 13.97
C GLY A 88 -31.36 -0.77 13.89
N LYS A 89 -32.14 0.08 14.56
CA LYS A 89 -33.61 0.11 14.41
C LYS A 89 -34.03 0.73 13.08
N GLN A 90 -33.41 1.84 12.69
CA GLN A 90 -33.69 2.52 11.41
C GLN A 90 -33.39 1.62 10.19
N LEU A 91 -32.25 0.91 10.21
CA LEU A 91 -31.88 -0.03 9.16
C LEU A 91 -32.87 -1.20 9.05
N LYS A 92 -33.36 -1.73 10.18
CA LYS A 92 -34.42 -2.75 10.20
C LYS A 92 -35.75 -2.26 9.63
N GLN A 93 -35.98 -0.94 9.68
CA GLN A 93 -37.15 -0.28 9.11
C GLN A 93 -36.95 0.13 7.65
N GLY A 94 -35.83 -0.25 7.02
CA GLY A 94 -35.53 0.09 5.63
C GLY A 94 -35.14 1.55 5.40
N VAL A 95 -34.94 2.32 6.47
CA VAL A 95 -34.50 3.72 6.40
C VAL A 95 -32.98 3.73 6.47
N GLY A 96 -32.33 3.61 5.31
CA GLY A 96 -30.87 3.59 5.20
C GLY A 96 -30.40 4.28 3.94
N GLY A 97 -29.64 5.38 4.10
CA GLY A 97 -28.95 6.07 3.02
C GLY A 97 -27.48 5.69 2.94
N ARG A 98 -26.81 6.19 1.91
CA ARG A 98 -25.34 6.12 1.80
C ARG A 98 -24.71 6.81 3.02
N LEU A 99 -23.67 6.19 3.58
CA LEU A 99 -22.96 6.71 4.73
C LEU A 99 -22.08 7.89 4.33
N HIS A 100 -22.30 9.03 4.96
CA HIS A 100 -21.51 10.25 4.78
C HIS A 100 -20.79 10.57 6.08
N GLY A 101 -19.48 10.78 6.00
CA GLY A 101 -18.66 11.17 7.13
C GLY A 101 -18.91 12.61 7.56
N THR A 102 -18.93 12.84 8.86
CA THR A 102 -19.17 14.15 9.48
C THR A 102 -18.08 14.54 10.47
N CYS A 103 -16.99 13.75 10.59
CA CYS A 103 -15.86 14.12 11.44
C CYS A 103 -15.18 15.39 10.90
N PRO A 104 -15.15 16.50 11.66
CA PRO A 104 -14.54 17.74 11.18
C PRO A 104 -13.00 17.72 11.26
N ASP A 105 -12.44 16.79 12.05
CA ASP A 105 -11.01 16.73 12.38
C ASP A 105 -10.28 15.62 11.61
N MET A 106 -8.96 15.73 11.48
CA MET A 106 -8.10 14.72 10.85
C MET A 106 -8.10 13.35 11.59
N CYS A 107 -8.52 13.32 12.85
CA CYS A 107 -8.72 12.13 13.68
C CYS A 107 -10.01 12.29 14.49
N PRO A 108 -10.93 11.30 14.52
CA PRO A 108 -12.15 11.38 15.33
C PRO A 108 -11.87 11.60 16.81
N GLU A 109 -12.70 12.43 17.47
CA GLU A 109 -12.53 12.80 18.88
C GLU A 109 -12.42 11.60 19.82
N LYS A 110 -13.28 10.58 19.64
CA LYS A 110 -13.26 9.36 20.45
C LYS A 110 -11.94 8.62 20.31
N GLU A 111 -11.39 8.53 19.09
CA GLU A 111 -10.11 7.87 18.85
C GLU A 111 -8.96 8.61 19.53
N ARG A 112 -8.97 9.95 19.50
CA ARG A 112 -7.93 10.75 20.18
C ARG A 112 -7.85 10.41 21.67
N TYR A 113 -9.00 10.41 22.35
CA TYR A 113 -9.04 10.12 23.78
C TYR A 113 -8.74 8.67 24.12
N LEU A 114 -9.15 7.72 23.27
CA LEU A 114 -8.78 6.31 23.42
C LEU A 114 -7.25 6.13 23.37
N ARG A 115 -6.61 6.72 22.36
CA ARG A 115 -5.16 6.60 22.18
C ARG A 115 -4.39 7.32 23.29
N GLU A 116 -4.90 8.46 23.75
CA GLU A 116 -4.31 9.19 24.89
C GLU A 116 -4.45 8.40 26.21
N SER A 117 -5.63 7.81 26.49
CA SER A 117 -5.84 7.05 27.73
C SER A 117 -5.06 5.73 27.78
N GLN A 118 -4.79 5.11 26.62
CA GLN A 118 -4.02 3.88 26.51
C GLN A 118 -2.51 4.11 26.37
N HIS A 119 -2.03 5.35 26.42
CA HIS A 119 -0.64 5.71 26.16
C HIS A 119 -0.11 5.20 24.79
N GLN A 120 -0.95 5.28 23.75
CA GLN A 120 -0.66 4.82 22.37
C GLN A 120 -0.61 5.98 21.34
N VAL A 121 -0.31 7.20 21.79
CA VAL A 121 -0.09 8.37 20.93
C VAL A 121 1.28 8.29 20.27
N HIS A 122 1.33 8.43 18.94
CA HIS A 122 2.58 8.45 18.20
C HIS A 122 3.40 9.71 18.53
N PRO A 123 4.75 9.66 18.53
CA PRO A 123 5.58 10.84 18.76
C PRO A 123 5.25 12.06 17.88
N TYR A 124 4.84 11.84 16.63
CA TYR A 124 4.42 12.91 15.71
C TYR A 124 3.11 13.61 16.09
N GLU A 125 2.34 13.01 16.99
CA GLU A 125 1.04 13.48 17.44
C GLU A 125 1.08 13.92 18.92
N LEU A 126 2.25 13.91 19.56
CA LEU A 126 2.43 14.39 20.93
C LEU A 126 2.66 15.91 20.98
N LYS A 127 2.22 16.55 22.06
CA LYS A 127 2.61 17.93 22.36
C LYS A 127 4.08 17.97 22.79
N LEU A 128 4.75 19.08 22.47
CA LEU A 128 6.10 19.38 22.94
C LEU A 128 6.10 19.89 24.39
N THR A 129 5.44 19.15 25.28
CA THR A 129 5.31 19.45 26.72
C THR A 129 5.89 18.31 27.54
N LYS A 130 6.23 18.57 28.82
CA LYS A 130 6.70 17.52 29.74
C LYS A 130 5.63 16.47 30.05
N GLU A 131 4.36 16.86 29.97
CA GLU A 131 3.22 15.97 30.20
C GLU A 131 2.88 15.19 28.94
N TYR A 132 2.56 13.90 29.13
CA TYR A 132 2.04 13.05 28.06
C TYR A 132 0.63 13.51 27.67
N SER A 133 0.53 14.25 26.57
CA SER A 133 -0.76 14.68 26.02
C SER A 133 -0.73 14.72 24.50
N MET A 134 -1.83 14.29 23.90
CA MET A 134 -2.01 14.33 22.46
C MET A 134 -2.16 15.77 21.96
N ASN A 135 -1.46 16.09 20.87
CA ASN A 135 -1.73 17.25 20.06
C ASN A 135 -2.90 16.94 19.10
N HIS A 136 -4.10 17.36 19.47
CA HIS A 136 -5.31 17.10 18.70
C HIS A 136 -5.25 17.66 17.27
N THR A 137 -4.51 18.74 17.03
CA THR A 137 -4.35 19.36 15.70
C THR A 137 -3.36 18.62 14.80
N ALA A 138 -2.51 17.76 15.38
CA ALA A 138 -1.58 16.90 14.65
C ALA A 138 -2.09 15.46 14.51
N ALA A 139 -3.12 15.09 15.27
CA ALA A 139 -3.64 13.73 15.32
C ALA A 139 -4.33 13.34 14.01
N ILE A 140 -3.94 12.21 13.44
CA ILE A 140 -4.53 11.63 12.23
C ILE A 140 -5.12 10.27 12.56
N LYS A 141 -6.32 9.99 12.02
CA LYS A 141 -7.03 8.72 12.19
C LYS A 141 -6.12 7.52 11.87
N GLN A 142 -6.02 6.57 12.80
CA GLN A 142 -5.29 5.31 12.61
C GLN A 142 -6.07 4.33 11.73
N TYR A 143 -5.35 3.47 11.02
CA TYR A 143 -6.01 2.40 10.27
C TYR A 143 -6.44 1.28 11.21
N SER A 144 -7.76 1.08 11.32
CA SER A 144 -8.34 -0.10 11.97
C SER A 144 -8.60 -1.19 10.93
N ARG A 145 -8.23 -2.44 11.23
CA ARG A 145 -8.52 -3.60 10.36
C ARG A 145 -10.01 -3.95 10.40
N SER A 146 -10.58 -4.34 9.27
CA SER A 146 -11.93 -4.91 9.24
C SER A 146 -11.92 -6.32 9.83
N SER A 147 -12.78 -6.56 10.83
CA SER A 147 -13.07 -7.89 11.40
C SER A 147 -14.58 -8.17 11.29
N ALA A 148 -14.97 -9.44 11.43
CA ALA A 148 -16.38 -9.82 11.41
C ALA A 148 -17.19 -9.17 12.54
N ASP A 149 -16.54 -8.92 13.69
CA ASP A 149 -17.13 -8.26 14.85
C ASP A 149 -17.00 -6.72 14.79
N GLN A 150 -16.41 -6.16 13.73
CA GLN A 150 -16.27 -4.71 13.62
C GLN A 150 -17.65 -4.08 13.41
N GLU A 151 -18.06 -3.24 14.36
CA GLU A 151 -19.29 -2.46 14.24
C GLU A 151 -19.23 -1.54 13.01
N GLU A 152 -20.39 -1.31 12.37
CA GLU A 152 -20.49 -0.36 11.28
C GLU A 152 -20.10 1.05 11.77
N PRO A 153 -19.23 1.78 11.03
CA PRO A 153 -18.80 3.10 11.45
C PRO A 153 -19.98 4.07 11.49
N LEU A 154 -19.98 4.93 12.51
CA LEU A 154 -20.90 6.06 12.62
C LEU A 154 -20.41 7.24 11.75
N PRO A 155 -21.31 8.15 11.33
CA PRO A 155 -20.94 9.32 10.52
C PRO A 155 -19.77 10.13 11.10
N HIS A 156 -19.77 10.41 12.41
CA HIS A 156 -18.70 11.19 13.06
C HIS A 156 -17.39 10.41 13.28
N GLU A 157 -17.35 9.12 12.93
CA GLU A 157 -16.11 8.33 12.91
C GLU A 157 -15.44 8.35 11.52
N LEU A 158 -16.11 8.89 10.50
CA LEU A 158 -15.61 8.97 9.13
C LEU A 158 -15.35 10.43 8.76
N ARG A 159 -14.21 10.67 8.10
CA ARG A 159 -13.83 12.00 7.63
C ARG A 159 -14.42 12.25 6.24
N PRO A 160 -15.13 13.38 6.01
CA PRO A 160 -15.58 13.75 4.68
C PRO A 160 -14.39 14.12 3.77
N SER A 161 -14.62 14.15 2.46
CA SER A 161 -13.57 14.35 1.44
C SER A 161 -12.63 15.53 1.75
N LYS A 162 -13.17 16.71 2.08
CA LYS A 162 -12.36 17.90 2.43
C LYS A 162 -11.42 17.68 3.62
N VAL A 163 -11.83 16.88 4.61
CA VAL A 163 -11.02 16.57 5.80
C VAL A 163 -9.99 15.48 5.49
N LEU A 164 -10.29 14.57 4.56
CA LEU A 164 -9.29 13.62 4.05
C LEU A 164 -8.16 14.34 3.30
N VAL A 165 -8.50 15.32 2.46
CA VAL A 165 -7.53 16.21 1.80
C VAL A 165 -6.70 16.97 2.84
N MET A 166 -7.34 17.57 3.85
CA MET A 166 -6.62 18.23 4.95
C MET A 166 -5.62 17.30 5.65
N ALA A 167 -6.04 16.06 5.97
CA ALA A 167 -5.18 15.07 6.60
C ALA A 167 -3.97 14.69 5.75
N MET A 168 -4.19 14.50 4.44
CA MET A 168 -3.10 14.21 3.52
C MET A 168 -2.14 15.40 3.36
N ASN A 169 -2.67 16.61 3.19
CA ASN A 169 -1.85 17.82 3.10
C ASN A 169 -0.98 18.00 4.34
N TYR A 170 -1.53 17.76 5.54
CA TYR A 170 -0.74 17.82 6.76
C TYR A 170 0.42 16.81 6.75
N MET A 171 0.18 15.55 6.34
CA MET A 171 1.24 14.53 6.26
C MET A 171 2.31 14.91 5.25
N VAL A 172 1.90 15.36 4.07
CA VAL A 172 2.80 15.79 2.99
C VAL A 172 3.71 16.92 3.47
N LEU A 173 3.13 17.96 4.10
CA LEU A 173 3.87 19.17 4.49
C LEU A 173 4.71 19.00 5.76
N ASN A 174 4.31 18.13 6.69
CA ASN A 174 4.92 18.07 8.02
C ASN A 174 5.65 16.76 8.33
N ILE A 175 5.35 15.67 7.61
CA ILE A 175 5.78 14.32 7.97
C ILE A 175 6.60 13.62 6.88
N MET A 176 6.19 13.70 5.62
CA MET A 176 6.82 12.90 4.55
C MET A 176 8.31 13.22 4.36
N ASP A 177 8.70 14.50 4.44
CA ASP A 177 10.10 14.92 4.27
C ASP A 177 10.98 14.65 5.50
N ARG A 178 10.41 14.14 6.59
CA ARG A 178 11.18 13.88 7.81
C ARG A 178 12.17 12.74 7.67
N SER A 179 11.94 11.78 6.77
CA SER A 179 12.87 10.66 6.54
C SER A 179 14.25 11.11 6.04
N GLU A 180 14.37 12.34 5.54
CA GLU A 180 15.66 12.93 5.13
C GLU A 180 16.50 13.41 6.32
N ARG A 181 15.92 13.47 7.52
CA ARG A 181 16.62 13.91 8.74
C ARG A 181 17.40 12.75 9.33
N LYS A 182 18.63 13.01 9.77
CA LYS A 182 19.54 11.99 10.31
C LYS A 182 19.02 11.34 11.59
N GLU A 183 18.25 12.07 12.39
CA GLU A 183 17.71 11.58 13.66
C GLU A 183 16.39 10.82 13.49
N GLU A 184 15.82 10.78 12.28
CA GLU A 184 14.53 10.16 12.05
C GLU A 184 14.63 8.64 11.99
N ASN A 185 13.70 7.97 12.66
CA ASN A 185 13.59 6.53 12.58
C ASN A 185 12.78 6.15 11.34
N LEU A 186 13.44 5.60 10.32
CA LEU A 186 12.81 5.24 9.03
C LEU A 186 11.67 4.23 9.18
N ARG A 187 11.79 3.30 10.14
CA ARG A 187 10.74 2.32 10.45
C ARG A 187 9.49 3.04 10.93
N ASP A 188 9.62 3.85 11.97
CA ASP A 188 8.49 4.56 12.57
C ASP A 188 7.86 5.55 11.60
N TRP A 189 8.68 6.27 10.83
CA TRP A 189 8.24 7.15 9.76
C TRP A 189 7.40 6.41 8.71
N TYR A 190 7.95 5.32 8.14
CA TYR A 190 7.28 4.55 7.11
C TYR A 190 5.97 3.97 7.64
N PHE A 191 5.98 3.32 8.80
CA PHE A 191 4.78 2.73 9.38
C PHE A 191 3.72 3.78 9.71
N TYR A 192 4.11 4.97 10.20
CA TYR A 192 3.17 6.05 10.46
C TYR A 192 2.47 6.50 9.16
N VAL A 193 3.23 6.87 8.13
CA VAL A 193 2.65 7.37 6.88
C VAL A 193 1.85 6.27 6.18
N TRP A 194 2.37 5.04 6.14
CA TRP A 194 1.68 3.87 5.59
C TRP A 194 0.33 3.61 6.29
N ASP A 195 0.29 3.67 7.63
CA ASP A 195 -0.93 3.46 8.41
C ASP A 195 -1.98 4.56 8.15
N ARG A 196 -1.58 5.83 8.24
CA ARG A 196 -2.50 6.96 8.10
C ARG A 196 -3.04 7.12 6.68
N THR A 197 -2.20 6.90 5.66
CA THR A 197 -2.64 6.89 4.25
C THR A 197 -3.60 5.72 3.98
N ARG A 198 -3.39 4.56 4.60
CA ARG A 198 -4.34 3.43 4.54
C ARG A 198 -5.67 3.75 5.24
N ALA A 199 -5.65 4.50 6.34
CA ALA A 199 -6.87 4.98 7.01
C ALA A 199 -7.68 5.93 6.10
N ILE A 200 -7.00 6.82 5.37
CA ILE A 200 -7.63 7.69 4.35
C ILE A 200 -8.31 6.85 3.27
N ARG A 201 -7.61 5.87 2.67
CA ARG A 201 -8.20 4.97 1.66
C ARG A 201 -9.38 4.16 2.21
N LYS A 202 -9.32 3.76 3.49
CA LYS A 202 -10.43 3.07 4.16
C LYS A 202 -11.66 3.98 4.25
N ASP A 203 -11.49 5.25 4.65
CA ASP A 203 -12.60 6.21 4.73
C ASP A 203 -13.22 6.47 3.35
N ILE A 204 -12.42 6.57 2.28
CA ILE A 204 -12.90 6.67 0.88
C ILE A 204 -13.80 5.47 0.54
N THR A 205 -13.30 4.27 0.83
CA THR A 205 -14.01 3.01 0.51
C THR A 205 -15.31 2.87 1.32
N GLN A 206 -15.28 3.15 2.62
CA GLN A 206 -16.44 3.02 3.52
C GLN A 206 -17.57 4.00 3.17
N GLN A 207 -17.22 5.18 2.66
CA GLN A 207 -18.18 6.19 2.19
C GLN A 207 -18.49 6.05 0.69
N GLN A 208 -17.85 5.11 -0.01
CA GLN A 208 -17.96 4.88 -1.46
C GLN A 208 -17.63 6.12 -2.30
N LEU A 209 -16.75 7.01 -1.81
CA LEU A 209 -16.44 8.29 -2.46
C LEU A 209 -15.92 8.08 -3.89
N CYS A 210 -16.34 8.95 -4.80
CA CYS A 210 -16.05 8.87 -6.22
C CYS A 210 -16.09 10.30 -6.79
N ASP A 211 -15.02 11.03 -6.53
CA ASP A 211 -14.78 12.42 -6.87
C ASP A 211 -13.28 12.63 -7.14
N MET A 212 -12.92 13.78 -7.73
CA MET A 212 -11.55 14.12 -8.10
C MET A 212 -10.60 14.16 -6.89
N ASP A 213 -11.07 14.62 -5.73
CA ASP A 213 -10.29 14.63 -4.49
C ASP A 213 -9.94 13.20 -4.05
N SER A 214 -10.89 12.28 -4.13
CA SER A 214 -10.68 10.86 -3.81
C SER A 214 -9.66 10.21 -4.75
N ALA A 215 -9.70 10.54 -6.05
CA ALA A 215 -8.68 10.09 -6.99
C ALA A 215 -7.30 10.63 -6.60
N LEU A 216 -7.17 11.94 -6.41
CA LEU A 216 -5.92 12.60 -6.01
C LEU A 216 -5.32 12.02 -4.71
N LEU A 217 -6.15 11.75 -3.71
CA LEU A 217 -5.71 11.13 -2.46
C LEU A 217 -5.11 9.74 -2.67
N VAL A 218 -5.71 8.92 -3.54
CA VAL A 218 -5.20 7.57 -3.84
C VAL A 218 -3.97 7.63 -4.74
N GLU A 219 -3.90 8.60 -5.64
CA GLU A 219 -2.71 8.93 -6.43
C GLU A 219 -1.51 9.23 -5.52
N GLN A 220 -1.68 10.12 -4.54
CA GLN A 220 -0.67 10.47 -3.54
C GLN A 220 -0.22 9.25 -2.72
N CYS A 221 -1.15 8.39 -2.29
CA CYS A 221 -0.82 7.12 -1.63
C CYS A 221 0.06 6.23 -2.51
N ALA A 222 -0.25 6.11 -3.81
CA ALA A 222 0.51 5.29 -4.74
C ALA A 222 1.92 5.84 -4.96
N ARG A 223 2.08 7.15 -5.16
CA ARG A 223 3.41 7.79 -5.31
C ARG A 223 4.30 7.56 -4.08
N PHE A 224 3.73 7.67 -2.88
CA PHE A 224 4.44 7.34 -1.64
C PHE A 224 4.97 5.90 -1.63
N HIS A 225 4.14 4.91 -1.97
CA HIS A 225 4.57 3.51 -2.03
C HIS A 225 5.63 3.26 -3.11
N ILE A 226 5.57 3.95 -4.25
CA ILE A 226 6.58 3.87 -5.32
C ILE A 226 7.92 4.41 -4.81
N HIS A 227 7.91 5.56 -4.15
CA HIS A 227 9.12 6.15 -3.54
C HIS A 227 9.72 5.20 -2.51
N CYS A 228 8.93 4.69 -1.56
CA CYS A 228 9.42 3.78 -0.52
C CYS A 228 10.00 2.47 -1.08
N ALA A 229 9.53 1.99 -2.24
CA ALA A 229 10.05 0.78 -2.86
C ALA A 229 11.52 0.90 -3.29
N GLU A 230 11.99 2.12 -3.58
CA GLU A 230 13.41 2.38 -3.86
C GLU A 230 14.15 2.89 -2.63
N GLN A 231 13.54 3.82 -1.88
CA GLN A 231 14.17 4.45 -0.72
C GLN A 231 14.54 3.47 0.39
N LEU A 232 13.69 2.45 0.62
CA LEU A 232 13.85 1.47 1.70
C LEU A 232 14.30 0.09 1.16
N VAL A 233 14.81 0.04 -0.08
CA VAL A 233 15.28 -1.22 -0.65
C VAL A 233 16.53 -1.71 0.07
N GLY A 234 16.54 -3.01 0.40
CA GLY A 234 17.65 -3.63 1.13
C GLY A 234 17.63 -3.41 2.64
N GLU A 235 16.65 -2.67 3.17
CA GLU A 235 16.39 -2.59 4.61
C GLU A 235 15.92 -3.95 5.17
N ASP A 236 16.09 -4.15 6.48
CA ASP A 236 15.64 -5.36 7.16
C ASP A 236 14.11 -5.50 7.11
N LEU A 237 13.61 -6.75 7.08
CA LEU A 237 12.16 -7.03 7.05
C LEU A 237 11.41 -6.43 8.23
N SER A 238 12.07 -6.25 9.37
CA SER A 238 11.47 -5.55 10.50
C SER A 238 11.25 -4.08 10.20
N VAL A 239 12.09 -3.43 9.39
CA VAL A 239 11.98 -2.02 9.00
C VAL A 239 11.02 -1.86 7.83
N PHE A 240 11.20 -2.64 6.77
CA PHE A 240 10.42 -2.53 5.54
C PHE A 240 10.15 -3.90 4.91
N ASP A 241 8.87 -4.20 4.69
CA ASP A 241 8.45 -5.38 3.93
C ASP A 241 8.03 -4.95 2.52
N GLU A 242 8.89 -5.24 1.55
CA GLU A 242 8.68 -4.90 0.14
C GLU A 242 7.40 -5.52 -0.42
N LYS A 243 7.06 -6.75 0.00
CA LYS A 243 5.86 -7.45 -0.47
C LYS A 243 4.61 -6.73 0.04
N ILE A 244 4.57 -6.37 1.32
CA ILE A 244 3.45 -5.60 1.90
C ILE A 244 3.33 -4.22 1.22
N ASN A 245 4.45 -3.54 0.96
CA ASN A 245 4.43 -2.26 0.24
C ASN A 245 3.84 -2.42 -1.18
N ASN A 246 4.33 -3.41 -1.93
CA ASN A 246 3.86 -3.74 -3.28
C ASN A 246 2.38 -4.12 -3.30
N GLU A 247 1.90 -4.89 -2.32
CA GLU A 247 0.46 -5.19 -2.20
C GLU A 247 -0.38 -3.93 -1.98
N ASN A 248 0.11 -2.96 -1.18
CA ASN A 248 -0.60 -1.72 -0.93
C ASN A 248 -0.60 -0.79 -2.15
N LEU A 249 0.52 -0.72 -2.88
CA LEU A 249 0.62 -0.03 -4.16
C LEU A 249 -0.36 -0.63 -5.16
N THR A 250 -0.36 -1.95 -5.36
CA THR A 250 -1.31 -2.62 -6.27
C THR A 250 -2.76 -2.32 -5.88
N LYS A 251 -3.09 -2.32 -4.59
CA LYS A 251 -4.43 -1.92 -4.11
C LYS A 251 -4.76 -0.46 -4.46
N CYS A 252 -3.82 0.49 -4.30
CA CYS A 252 -4.02 1.88 -4.75
C CYS A 252 -4.32 1.92 -6.25
N LEU A 253 -3.49 1.26 -7.05
CA LEU A 253 -3.60 1.28 -8.51
C LEU A 253 -4.90 0.65 -9.00
N GLN A 254 -5.37 -0.44 -8.37
CA GLN A 254 -6.68 -1.03 -8.68
C GLN A 254 -7.83 -0.08 -8.31
N THR A 255 -7.77 0.55 -7.14
CA THR A 255 -8.76 1.59 -6.77
C THR A 255 -8.78 2.73 -7.79
N LEU A 256 -7.61 3.19 -8.28
CA LEU A 256 -7.53 4.22 -9.31
C LEU A 256 -8.13 3.77 -10.64
N LYS A 257 -7.92 2.51 -11.07
CA LYS A 257 -8.58 1.97 -12.28
C LYS A 257 -10.10 2.13 -12.20
N HIS A 258 -10.69 1.81 -11.04
CA HIS A 258 -12.13 1.96 -10.81
C HIS A 258 -12.57 3.42 -10.74
N LEU A 259 -11.86 4.26 -9.98
CA LEU A 259 -12.18 5.69 -9.86
C LEU A 259 -12.14 6.39 -11.23
N TYR A 260 -11.10 6.15 -12.03
CA TYR A 260 -11.02 6.74 -13.38
C TYR A 260 -12.13 6.27 -14.30
N HIS A 261 -12.52 4.99 -14.22
CA HIS A 261 -13.65 4.48 -14.99
C HIS A 261 -14.96 5.15 -14.56
N ASP A 262 -15.26 5.17 -13.27
CA ASP A 262 -16.51 5.71 -12.73
C ASP A 262 -16.63 7.23 -12.97
N LEU A 263 -15.53 7.97 -12.88
CA LEU A 263 -15.48 9.40 -13.20
C LEU A 263 -15.65 9.63 -14.71
N ALA A 264 -15.01 8.82 -15.55
CA ALA A 264 -15.20 8.91 -17.01
C ALA A 264 -16.66 8.67 -17.42
N MET A 265 -17.36 7.75 -16.76
CA MET A 265 -18.79 7.51 -16.97
C MET A 265 -19.68 8.72 -16.60
N LYS A 266 -19.17 9.63 -15.76
CA LYS A 266 -19.80 10.92 -15.43
C LYS A 266 -19.35 12.06 -16.34
N GLY A 267 -18.44 11.81 -17.29
CA GLY A 267 -17.82 12.85 -18.13
C GLY A 267 -16.71 13.64 -17.44
N GLU A 268 -16.19 13.16 -16.31
CA GLU A 268 -15.07 13.77 -15.58
C GLU A 268 -13.78 12.98 -15.85
N TYR A 269 -12.70 13.66 -16.25
CA TYR A 269 -11.43 13.02 -16.59
C TYR A 269 -10.30 13.53 -15.69
N CYS A 270 -9.59 12.60 -15.05
CA CYS A 270 -8.47 12.94 -14.17
C CYS A 270 -7.22 13.30 -14.98
N PRO A 271 -6.57 14.45 -14.70
CA PRO A 271 -5.39 14.89 -15.45
C PRO A 271 -4.20 13.92 -15.32
N ASN A 272 -4.12 13.20 -14.20
CA ASN A 272 -3.03 12.28 -13.90
C ASN A 272 -3.31 10.83 -14.34
N GLU A 273 -4.46 10.52 -14.96
CA GLU A 273 -4.80 9.15 -15.33
C GLU A 273 -3.69 8.47 -16.15
N ALA A 274 -3.14 9.19 -17.14
CA ALA A 274 -2.05 8.70 -17.98
C ALA A 274 -0.81 8.25 -17.18
N GLU A 275 -0.41 9.03 -16.16
CA GLU A 275 0.72 8.74 -15.29
C GLU A 275 0.53 7.40 -14.58
N PHE A 276 -0.62 7.22 -13.93
CA PHE A 276 -0.91 6.00 -13.17
C PHE A 276 -1.16 4.79 -14.05
N ARG A 277 -1.70 4.96 -15.26
CA ARG A 277 -1.75 3.89 -16.27
C ARG A 277 -0.34 3.45 -16.67
N GLY A 278 0.59 4.39 -16.82
CA GLY A 278 2.02 4.11 -16.98
C GLY A 278 2.59 3.28 -15.83
N TYR A 279 2.31 3.66 -14.58
CA TYR A 279 2.74 2.91 -13.39
C TYR A 279 2.16 1.49 -13.34
N ILE A 280 0.89 1.31 -13.71
CA ILE A 280 0.27 -0.03 -13.78
C ILE A 280 1.00 -0.91 -14.80
N ILE A 281 1.34 -0.38 -15.98
CA ILE A 281 2.12 -1.12 -16.99
C ILE A 281 3.50 -1.49 -16.43
N LEU A 282 4.21 -0.53 -15.82
CA LEU A 282 5.54 -0.77 -15.23
C LEU A 282 5.52 -1.77 -14.07
N MET A 283 4.41 -1.88 -13.33
CA MET A 283 4.25 -2.90 -12.28
C MET A 283 4.06 -4.32 -12.84
N ASN A 284 3.63 -4.46 -14.10
CA ASN A 284 3.22 -5.72 -14.71
C ASN A 284 4.05 -6.09 -15.96
N LEU A 285 5.29 -5.63 -16.08
CA LEU A 285 6.12 -5.88 -17.27
C LEU A 285 6.39 -7.37 -17.55
N GLY A 286 6.25 -8.23 -16.54
CA GLY A 286 6.40 -9.68 -16.66
C GLY A 286 5.14 -10.42 -17.15
N ASP A 287 3.99 -9.75 -17.19
CA ASP A 287 2.73 -10.35 -17.64
C ASP A 287 2.52 -10.09 -19.13
N GLY A 288 2.71 -11.14 -19.95
CA GLY A 288 2.52 -11.09 -21.40
C GLY A 288 1.09 -10.71 -21.83
N ASN A 289 0.09 -10.95 -20.98
CA ASN A 289 -1.31 -10.67 -21.30
C ASN A 289 -1.69 -9.22 -21.00
N PHE A 290 -0.86 -8.47 -20.26
CA PHE A 290 -1.21 -7.12 -19.82
C PHE A 290 -1.40 -6.13 -20.97
N MET A 291 -0.81 -6.40 -22.14
CA MET A 291 -0.98 -5.55 -23.32
C MET A 291 -2.43 -5.48 -23.82
N TRP A 292 -3.26 -6.48 -23.54
CA TRP A 292 -4.70 -6.43 -23.87
C TRP A 292 -5.41 -5.33 -23.07
N GLU A 293 -5.11 -5.20 -21.76
CA GLU A 293 -5.68 -4.13 -20.94
C GLU A 293 -5.28 -2.73 -21.45
N VAL A 294 -4.06 -2.60 -22.01
CA VAL A 294 -3.59 -1.32 -22.58
C VAL A 294 -4.40 -0.95 -23.82
N GLN A 295 -4.79 -1.93 -24.64
CA GLN A 295 -5.59 -1.71 -25.84
C GLN A 295 -7.04 -1.27 -25.53
N GLU A 296 -7.56 -1.63 -24.36
CA GLU A 296 -8.89 -1.21 -23.90
C GLU A 296 -8.92 0.24 -23.38
N LEU A 297 -7.77 0.87 -23.16
CA LEU A 297 -7.71 2.26 -22.72
C LEU A 297 -8.18 3.22 -23.82
N ARG A 298 -8.65 4.41 -23.44
CA ARG A 298 -8.97 5.47 -24.41
C ARG A 298 -7.74 5.86 -25.24
N GLN A 299 -7.96 6.25 -26.49
CA GLN A 299 -6.86 6.53 -27.44
C GLN A 299 -5.94 7.64 -26.94
N GLU A 300 -6.47 8.68 -26.29
CA GLU A 300 -5.69 9.79 -25.74
C GLU A 300 -4.74 9.31 -24.63
N ILE A 301 -5.19 8.35 -23.82
CA ILE A 301 -4.38 7.74 -22.76
C ILE A 301 -3.33 6.82 -23.36
N GLN A 302 -3.67 6.01 -24.38
CA GLN A 302 -2.69 5.16 -25.06
C GLN A 302 -1.56 5.96 -25.71
N GLN A 303 -1.89 7.11 -26.29
CA GLN A 303 -0.93 7.99 -26.97
C GLN A 303 -0.16 8.91 -26.01
N SER A 304 -0.53 8.95 -24.73
CA SER A 304 0.13 9.78 -23.74
C SER A 304 1.58 9.38 -23.51
N THR A 305 2.43 10.37 -23.18
CA THR A 305 3.86 10.16 -22.92
C THR A 305 4.13 9.10 -21.84
N PRO A 306 3.43 9.08 -20.68
CA PRO A 306 3.69 8.08 -19.64
C PRO A 306 3.38 6.64 -20.10
N VAL A 307 2.26 6.44 -20.81
CA VAL A 307 1.86 5.11 -21.30
C VAL A 307 2.81 4.64 -22.42
N ARG A 308 3.12 5.51 -23.40
CA ARG A 308 4.07 5.19 -24.46
C ARG A 308 5.46 4.86 -23.92
N PHE A 309 5.91 5.56 -22.87
CA PHE A 309 7.17 5.24 -22.19
C PHE A 309 7.12 3.83 -21.58
N ALA A 310 6.08 3.52 -20.80
CA ALA A 310 5.95 2.22 -20.14
C ALA A 310 5.87 1.05 -21.15
N VAL A 311 5.17 1.24 -22.27
CA VAL A 311 5.11 0.27 -23.37
C VAL A 311 6.49 0.06 -24.03
N GLN A 312 7.29 1.13 -24.20
CA GLN A 312 8.66 0.98 -24.71
C GLN A 312 9.55 0.18 -23.74
N VAL A 313 9.38 0.38 -22.43
CA VAL A 313 10.09 -0.40 -21.41
C VAL A 313 9.68 -1.87 -21.48
N TYR A 314 8.38 -2.15 -21.61
CA TYR A 314 7.85 -3.50 -21.82
C TYR A 314 8.52 -4.20 -23.01
N PHE A 315 8.57 -3.55 -24.17
CA PHE A 315 9.21 -4.13 -25.36
C PHE A 315 10.71 -4.33 -25.19
N ALA A 316 11.42 -3.41 -24.52
CA ALA A 316 12.84 -3.58 -24.24
C ALA A 316 13.11 -4.78 -23.32
N LEU A 317 12.26 -5.02 -22.33
CA LEU A 317 12.36 -6.16 -21.42
C LEU A 317 12.02 -7.48 -22.11
N SER A 318 10.89 -7.54 -22.83
CA SER A 318 10.41 -8.76 -23.49
C SER A 318 11.31 -9.21 -24.63
N SER A 319 11.93 -8.28 -25.36
CA SER A 319 12.91 -8.60 -26.41
C SER A 319 14.31 -8.88 -25.87
N GLY A 320 14.53 -8.82 -24.54
CA GLY A 320 15.84 -8.99 -23.93
C GLY A 320 16.87 -7.89 -24.29
N ASN A 321 16.42 -6.72 -24.75
CA ASN A 321 17.30 -5.62 -25.14
C ASN A 321 17.71 -4.79 -23.91
N TYR A 322 18.67 -5.32 -23.15
CA TYR A 322 19.16 -4.72 -21.92
C TYR A 322 19.79 -3.32 -22.12
N VAL A 323 20.44 -3.08 -23.26
CA VAL A 323 20.99 -1.75 -23.60
C VAL A 323 19.87 -0.72 -23.72
N ARG A 324 18.81 -1.05 -24.47
CA ARG A 324 17.64 -0.16 -24.59
C ARG A 324 16.93 0.01 -23.25
N PHE A 325 16.80 -1.04 -22.45
CA PHE A 325 16.20 -0.96 -21.12
C PHE A 325 16.94 0.06 -20.23
N PHE A 326 18.26 -0.05 -20.11
CA PHE A 326 19.03 0.88 -19.28
C PHE A 326 19.13 2.30 -19.88
N ASN A 327 19.04 2.45 -21.20
CA ASN A 327 18.87 3.78 -21.82
C ASN A 327 17.51 4.41 -21.44
N LEU A 328 16.44 3.61 -21.38
CA LEU A 328 15.14 4.09 -20.92
C LEU A 328 15.19 4.46 -19.43
N VAL A 329 15.88 3.69 -18.58
CA VAL A 329 16.14 4.05 -17.17
C VAL A 329 16.80 5.42 -17.07
N LYS A 330 17.83 5.70 -17.88
CA LYS A 330 18.51 7.01 -17.92
C LYS A 330 17.56 8.15 -18.25
N SER A 331 16.59 7.93 -19.15
CA SER A 331 15.57 8.95 -19.50
C SER A 331 14.32 8.97 -18.60
N ALA A 332 14.15 7.99 -17.71
CA ALA A 332 12.95 7.86 -16.89
C ALA A 332 12.80 9.02 -15.88
N SER A 333 11.55 9.36 -15.58
CA SER A 333 11.24 10.15 -14.38
C SER A 333 11.63 9.38 -13.12
N TYR A 334 11.75 10.08 -11.98
CA TYR A 334 12.11 9.48 -10.70
C TYR A 334 11.23 8.28 -10.35
N LEU A 335 9.89 8.46 -10.30
CA LEU A 335 8.96 7.38 -9.93
C LEU A 335 8.93 6.23 -10.94
N ASN A 336 9.07 6.50 -12.24
CA ASN A 336 9.23 5.44 -13.23
C ASN A 336 10.50 4.63 -12.99
N ALA A 337 11.61 5.30 -12.67
CA ALA A 337 12.87 4.64 -12.36
C ALA A 337 12.77 3.79 -11.08
N CYS A 338 12.12 4.28 -10.01
CA CYS A 338 11.81 3.50 -8.81
C CYS A 338 11.05 2.21 -9.14
N LEU A 339 10.02 2.30 -10.00
CA LEU A 339 9.28 1.11 -10.45
C LEU A 339 10.14 0.16 -11.28
N MET A 340 10.99 0.69 -12.18
CA MET A 340 11.88 -0.11 -13.02
C MET A 340 12.97 -0.83 -12.22
N HIS A 341 13.34 -0.32 -11.04
CA HIS A 341 14.39 -0.88 -10.17
C HIS A 341 14.20 -2.38 -9.88
N ARG A 342 12.94 -2.81 -9.67
CA ARG A 342 12.59 -4.22 -9.39
C ARG A 342 13.03 -5.20 -10.49
N TYR A 343 13.25 -4.72 -11.71
CA TYR A 343 13.68 -5.54 -12.84
C TYR A 343 15.20 -5.50 -13.07
N PHE A 344 15.96 -4.65 -12.37
CA PHE A 344 17.38 -4.44 -12.64
C PHE A 344 18.17 -5.74 -12.55
N ASN A 345 18.01 -6.51 -11.46
CA ASN A 345 18.74 -7.76 -11.29
C ASN A 345 18.32 -8.79 -12.34
N GLN A 346 17.03 -8.91 -12.64
CA GLN A 346 16.55 -9.79 -13.70
C GLN A 346 17.17 -9.46 -15.07
N VAL A 347 17.21 -8.16 -15.42
CA VAL A 347 17.79 -7.69 -16.68
C VAL A 347 19.31 -7.89 -16.69
N ARG A 348 20.01 -7.55 -15.60
CA ARG A 348 21.46 -7.70 -15.45
C ARG A 348 21.89 -9.16 -15.58
N THR A 349 21.18 -10.10 -14.94
CA THR A 349 21.48 -11.53 -15.03
C THR A 349 21.30 -12.06 -16.44
N LYS A 350 20.19 -11.70 -17.12
CA LYS A 350 19.96 -12.08 -18.52
C LYS A 350 21.00 -11.47 -19.46
N ALA A 351 21.40 -10.22 -19.22
CA ALA A 351 22.42 -9.53 -20.00
C ALA A 351 23.79 -10.19 -19.83
N LEU A 352 24.18 -10.51 -18.59
CA LEU A 352 25.43 -11.20 -18.30
C LEU A 352 25.48 -12.56 -19.00
N ALA A 353 24.38 -13.32 -18.99
CA ALA A 353 24.28 -14.58 -19.73
C ALA A 353 24.33 -14.41 -21.26
N ALA A 354 23.80 -13.31 -21.80
CA ALA A 354 23.92 -13.01 -23.23
C ALA A 354 25.37 -12.66 -23.60
N ILE A 355 26.04 -11.82 -22.82
CA ILE A 355 27.43 -11.42 -23.00
C ILE A 355 28.36 -12.63 -22.87
N ALA A 356 28.23 -13.43 -21.81
CA ALA A 356 29.05 -14.62 -21.61
C ALA A 356 28.94 -15.60 -22.80
N ARG A 357 27.73 -15.82 -23.32
CA ARG A 357 27.51 -16.69 -24.49
C ARG A 357 28.11 -16.14 -25.78
N SER A 358 28.04 -14.83 -26.02
CA SER A 358 28.59 -14.25 -27.26
C SER A 358 30.12 -14.27 -27.29
N TYR A 359 30.78 -14.12 -26.14
CA TYR A 359 32.24 -14.05 -26.05
C TYR A 359 32.92 -15.42 -25.87
N SER A 360 32.20 -16.46 -25.43
CA SER A 360 32.76 -17.82 -25.20
C SER A 360 32.75 -18.75 -26.43
N PHE A 361 32.35 -18.25 -27.60
CA PHE A 361 32.17 -19.04 -28.82
C PHE A 361 33.47 -19.72 -29.32
N GLN A 362 34.63 -19.07 -29.16
CA GLN A 362 35.91 -19.48 -29.77
C GLN A 362 36.86 -20.28 -28.86
N SER A 363 36.38 -20.92 -27.79
CA SER A 363 37.18 -21.78 -26.87
C SER A 363 38.32 -21.11 -26.10
N LYS A 364 38.61 -19.82 -26.35
CA LYS A 364 39.51 -19.00 -25.52
C LYS A 364 38.71 -18.28 -24.45
N VAL A 365 39.24 -18.20 -23.23
CA VAL A 365 38.72 -17.32 -22.19
C VAL A 365 38.80 -15.89 -22.71
N ALA A 366 37.63 -15.28 -22.93
CA ALA A 366 37.57 -13.90 -23.38
C ALA A 366 37.66 -12.96 -22.17
N GLN A 367 38.52 -11.95 -22.26
CA GLN A 367 38.60 -10.89 -21.26
C GLN A 367 37.63 -9.78 -21.64
N PHE A 368 36.73 -9.42 -20.72
CA PHE A 368 35.79 -8.32 -20.92
C PHE A 368 35.98 -7.24 -19.83
N PRO A 369 36.17 -5.95 -20.19
CA PRO A 369 36.37 -4.90 -19.19
C PRO A 369 35.16 -4.76 -18.27
N VAL A 370 35.36 -4.78 -16.95
CA VAL A 370 34.27 -4.57 -15.98
C VAL A 370 33.66 -3.18 -16.14
N SER A 371 34.48 -2.18 -16.46
CA SER A 371 34.01 -0.81 -16.73
C SER A 371 32.96 -0.75 -17.85
N ASN A 372 33.11 -1.56 -18.89
CA ASN A 372 32.13 -1.63 -19.97
C ASN A 372 30.82 -2.26 -19.47
N LEU A 373 30.90 -3.29 -18.63
CA LEU A 373 29.72 -3.93 -18.03
C LEU A 373 28.96 -2.93 -17.15
N VAL A 374 29.68 -2.21 -16.29
CA VAL A 374 29.16 -1.16 -15.40
C VAL A 374 28.41 -0.09 -16.19
N ASN A 375 29.00 0.38 -17.29
CA ASN A 375 28.40 1.40 -18.14
C ASN A 375 27.16 0.92 -18.90
N ILE A 376 27.20 -0.31 -19.44
CA ILE A 376 26.11 -0.88 -20.25
C ILE A 376 24.92 -1.28 -19.36
N LEU A 377 25.20 -1.84 -18.18
CA LEU A 377 24.19 -2.33 -17.23
C LEU A 377 23.86 -1.34 -16.11
N ASN A 378 24.39 -0.12 -16.22
CA ASN A 378 24.11 1.02 -15.38
C ASN A 378 24.22 0.68 -13.88
N PHE A 379 25.36 0.12 -13.49
CA PHE A 379 25.69 -0.11 -12.07
C PHE A 379 26.05 1.21 -11.39
N GLU A 380 25.86 1.27 -10.07
CA GLU A 380 26.15 2.45 -9.24
C GLU A 380 27.64 2.76 -9.15
N SER A 381 28.48 1.71 -9.17
CA SER A 381 29.93 1.82 -9.05
C SER A 381 30.63 0.64 -9.73
N LEU A 382 31.95 0.76 -9.89
CA LEU A 382 32.79 -0.35 -10.34
C LEU A 382 32.71 -1.54 -9.37
N GLU A 383 32.80 -1.26 -8.08
CA GLU A 383 32.72 -2.25 -6.99
C GLU A 383 31.41 -3.04 -7.02
N GLN A 384 30.26 -2.37 -7.23
CA GLN A 384 28.98 -3.08 -7.35
C GLN A 384 28.95 -4.03 -8.56
N GLY A 385 29.57 -3.61 -9.68
CA GLY A 385 29.72 -4.44 -10.86
C GLY A 385 30.63 -5.65 -10.63
N GLU A 386 31.73 -5.46 -9.89
CA GLU A 386 32.66 -6.53 -9.49
C GLU A 386 31.95 -7.56 -8.59
N MET A 387 31.30 -7.10 -7.51
CA MET A 387 30.51 -7.95 -6.61
C MET A 387 29.42 -8.72 -7.34
N PHE A 388 28.76 -8.09 -8.32
CA PHE A 388 27.76 -8.77 -9.14
C PHE A 388 28.39 -9.90 -9.96
N CYS A 389 29.55 -9.67 -10.58
CA CYS A 389 30.25 -10.70 -11.35
C CYS A 389 30.70 -11.87 -10.46
N GLU A 390 31.28 -11.57 -9.30
CA GLU A 390 31.70 -12.57 -8.30
C GLU A 390 30.52 -13.39 -7.79
N HIS A 391 29.37 -12.75 -7.51
CA HIS A 391 28.15 -13.42 -7.07
C HIS A 391 27.69 -14.50 -8.06
N TYR A 392 27.87 -14.26 -9.36
CA TYR A 392 27.54 -15.23 -10.42
C TYR A 392 28.72 -16.13 -10.82
N GLY A 393 29.81 -16.15 -10.05
CA GLY A 393 30.93 -17.08 -10.22
C GLY A 393 31.93 -16.71 -11.32
N LEU A 394 31.96 -15.45 -11.75
CA LEU A 394 32.95 -14.97 -12.71
C LEU A 394 34.26 -14.59 -12.01
N GLU A 395 35.37 -15.10 -12.53
CA GLU A 395 36.71 -14.74 -12.05
C GLU A 395 37.09 -13.33 -12.54
N LEU A 396 37.50 -12.49 -11.60
CA LEU A 396 38.06 -11.16 -11.84
C LEU A 396 39.59 -11.25 -11.89
N ASP A 397 40.20 -10.67 -12.92
CA ASP A 397 41.65 -10.48 -12.97
C ASP A 397 42.06 -9.36 -11.99
N PRO A 398 42.80 -9.67 -10.91
CA PRO A 398 43.14 -8.70 -9.84
C PRO A 398 43.95 -7.50 -10.34
N THR A 399 44.63 -7.66 -11.47
CA THR A 399 45.56 -6.67 -12.01
C THR A 399 44.99 -5.84 -13.14
N ARG A 400 43.93 -6.32 -13.83
CA ARG A 400 43.51 -5.73 -15.11
C ARG A 400 42.07 -5.23 -15.17
N LYS A 401 41.23 -5.44 -14.16
CA LYS A 401 39.79 -5.04 -14.18
C LYS A 401 39.00 -5.65 -15.35
N PHE A 402 39.31 -6.91 -15.69
CA PHE A 402 38.56 -7.70 -16.67
C PHE A 402 37.89 -8.88 -15.96
N ILE A 403 36.71 -9.27 -16.44
CA ILE A 403 36.11 -10.57 -16.16
C ILE A 403 36.55 -11.59 -17.20
N CYS A 404 36.77 -12.82 -16.75
CA CYS A 404 37.05 -13.97 -17.58
C CYS A 404 35.75 -14.68 -17.98
N LEU A 405 35.41 -14.62 -19.27
CA LEU A 405 34.20 -15.26 -19.82
C LEU A 405 34.57 -16.59 -20.50
N GLY A 406 34.30 -17.71 -19.81
CA GLY A 406 34.47 -19.08 -20.32
C GLY A 406 33.17 -19.78 -20.73
N ARG A 407 33.25 -20.93 -21.41
CA ARG A 407 32.08 -21.71 -21.91
C ARG A 407 31.11 -22.18 -20.81
N ASN A 408 31.60 -22.35 -19.57
CA ASN A 408 30.82 -22.82 -18.42
C ASN A 408 30.64 -21.73 -17.33
N ALA A 409 30.85 -20.45 -17.67
CA ALA A 409 31.14 -19.41 -16.69
C ALA A 409 29.97 -18.91 -15.84
N LEU A 410 28.74 -19.36 -16.07
CA LEU A 410 27.60 -18.98 -15.22
C LEU A 410 27.03 -20.24 -14.57
N PRO A 411 27.50 -20.63 -13.38
CA PRO A 411 26.74 -21.55 -12.55
C PRO A 411 25.33 -20.99 -12.34
N PRO A 412 24.28 -21.83 -12.36
CA PRO A 412 22.97 -21.40 -11.91
C PRO A 412 23.07 -21.05 -10.43
N THR A 413 23.22 -19.76 -10.11
CA THR A 413 23.11 -19.32 -8.73
C THR A 413 21.64 -19.25 -8.39
N ASN A 414 21.23 -20.06 -7.41
CA ASN A 414 19.85 -20.06 -6.92
C ASN A 414 19.55 -18.81 -6.05
N SER A 415 20.56 -17.99 -5.76
CA SER A 415 20.44 -16.76 -4.97
C SER A 415 20.37 -15.53 -5.88
N VAL A 416 19.38 -14.68 -5.61
CA VAL A 416 19.26 -13.36 -6.25
C VAL A 416 20.29 -12.42 -5.65
N PHE A 417 20.99 -11.65 -6.49
CA PHE A 417 21.88 -10.59 -6.02
C PHE A 417 21.09 -9.59 -5.15
N PRO A 418 21.55 -9.23 -3.94
CA PRO A 418 20.81 -8.33 -3.06
C PRO A 418 20.54 -6.99 -3.74
N PRO A 419 19.28 -6.52 -3.81
CA PRO A 419 18.99 -5.19 -4.31
C PRO A 419 19.45 -4.14 -3.29
N THR A 420 20.09 -3.08 -3.78
CA THR A 420 20.54 -1.94 -2.97
C THR A 420 20.00 -0.66 -3.55
N ARG A 421 19.95 0.40 -2.73
CA ARG A 421 19.52 1.73 -3.19
C ARG A 421 20.35 2.20 -4.38
N ALA A 422 19.72 2.84 -5.34
CA ALA A 422 20.32 3.27 -6.59
C ALA A 422 20.46 4.80 -6.63
N VAL A 423 21.46 5.31 -5.92
CA VAL A 423 21.61 6.75 -5.64
C VAL A 423 21.94 7.54 -6.92
N ASN A 424 22.92 7.10 -7.71
CA ASN A 424 23.33 7.79 -8.92
C ASN A 424 22.35 7.56 -10.06
N VAL A 425 21.73 6.38 -10.13
CA VAL A 425 20.85 6.01 -11.25
C VAL A 425 19.41 6.48 -11.04
N ILE A 426 18.90 6.44 -9.81
CA ILE A 426 17.50 6.74 -9.51
C ILE A 426 17.37 8.00 -8.66
N GLU A 427 18.00 8.04 -7.48
CA GLU A 427 17.81 9.16 -6.55
C GLU A 427 18.26 10.50 -7.14
N SER A 428 19.31 10.52 -7.96
CA SER A 428 19.78 11.71 -8.68
C SER A 428 18.70 12.37 -9.58
N LYS A 429 17.63 11.65 -9.91
CA LYS A 429 16.48 12.14 -10.69
C LYS A 429 15.46 12.88 -9.84
N ARG A 430 15.49 12.72 -8.52
CA ARG A 430 14.57 13.40 -7.60
C ARG A 430 15.02 14.86 -7.44
N LYS A 431 14.20 15.78 -7.93
CA LYS A 431 14.49 17.23 -7.91
C LYS A 431 13.72 18.00 -6.84
N CYS A 432 12.89 17.31 -6.07
CA CYS A 432 11.96 17.91 -5.13
C CYS A 432 11.77 17.03 -3.90
N THR A 433 11.11 17.55 -2.87
CA THR A 433 10.95 16.84 -1.61
C THR A 433 10.04 15.61 -1.77
N ILE A 434 10.04 14.70 -0.80
CA ILE A 434 9.21 13.48 -0.82
C ILE A 434 7.72 13.86 -0.78
N GLY A 435 7.39 14.91 -0.03
CA GLY A 435 6.07 15.52 -0.01
C GLY A 435 5.67 16.01 -1.40
N GLU A 436 6.54 16.76 -2.08
CA GLU A 436 6.27 17.28 -3.44
C GLU A 436 6.17 16.18 -4.49
N VAL A 437 6.99 15.13 -4.39
CA VAL A 437 6.89 13.92 -5.23
C VAL A 437 5.51 13.27 -5.07
N SER A 438 4.97 13.24 -3.86
CA SER A 438 3.64 12.68 -3.60
C SER A 438 2.52 13.60 -4.12
N PHE A 439 2.70 14.92 -3.95
CA PHE A 439 1.70 15.95 -4.25
C PHE A 439 1.66 16.40 -5.72
N ASP A 440 2.64 16.00 -6.53
CA ASP A 440 2.72 16.33 -7.96
C ASP A 440 2.94 17.83 -8.26
N ILE A 441 3.63 18.55 -7.35
CA ILE A 441 3.95 19.99 -7.55
C ILE A 441 5.05 20.16 -8.61
N CYS A 442 5.86 19.13 -8.86
CA CYS A 442 7.08 19.22 -9.69
C CYS A 442 6.83 19.00 -11.21
N LYS A 443 5.61 19.22 -11.71
CA LYS A 443 5.27 19.07 -13.14
C LYS A 443 5.58 20.29 -14.03
N ASN A 444 6.27 21.30 -13.51
CA ASN A 444 6.75 22.44 -14.30
C ASN A 444 8.27 22.39 -14.49
#